data_AF-A0A842HEG8-F1
#
_entry.id   AF-A0A842HEG8-F1
#
_cell.length_a   1.000
_cell.length_b   1.000
_cell.length_c   1.000
_cell.angle_alpha   90.00
_cell.angle_beta   90.00
_cell.angle_gamma   90.00
#
_symmetry.space_group_name_H-M   'P 1'
#
loop_
_entity.id
_entity.type
_entity.pdbx_description
1 polymer ?
#
loop_
_entity_poly.entity_id
_entity_poly.type
_entity_poly.pdbx_seq_one_letter_code
_entity_poly.pdbx_strand_id
1 'polypeptide(L)'
;MPPLNDKPESEPVESPAASESSPPSEEQEERLENFSEEFGRFFAHGHPDPSSWIGVGLDGTLAHCEGEIDPAHIGPPVADMVARVRDWTDRGHTVKVFTPRAASEEGRGQVEQWLREHELPELEVTCEKDLHMLEVWDSRTVQVIANSGQPVGQSRVEQPRQVLADETLLQEEGDSPKESDTTAQ
;
A
#
# COMPACT_ATOMS: atom_id res chain seq x y z
N MET A 1 -15.41 45.03 38.63
CA MET A 1 -16.16 43.81 38.28
C MET A 1 -17.13 44.15 37.16
N PRO A 2 -16.73 44.03 35.88
CA PRO A 2 -17.69 43.99 34.77
C PRO A 2 -18.22 42.56 34.58
N PRO A 3 -19.47 42.38 34.10
CA PRO A 3 -20.08 41.05 34.00
C PRO A 3 -19.65 40.28 32.74
N LEU A 4 -19.95 38.98 32.82
CA LEU A 4 -19.60 37.86 31.97
C LEU A 4 -19.74 38.09 30.46
N ASN A 5 -18.78 37.50 29.77
CA ASN A 5 -18.63 37.34 28.33
C ASN A 5 -19.84 36.57 27.73
N ASP A 6 -20.62 37.21 26.85
CA ASP A 6 -21.54 36.51 25.96
C ASP A 6 -20.72 35.70 24.95
N LYS A 7 -20.90 34.38 24.99
CA LYS A 7 -20.32 33.44 24.04
C LYS A 7 -21.34 33.29 22.90
N PRO A 8 -21.00 33.57 21.62
CA PRO A 8 -21.93 33.31 20.53
C PRO A 8 -22.13 31.81 20.37
N GLU A 9 -23.40 31.39 20.26
CA GLU A 9 -23.83 30.04 19.88
C GLU A 9 -23.12 29.60 18.60
N SER A 10 -22.46 28.45 18.65
CA SER A 10 -21.91 27.78 17.48
C SER A 10 -23.04 27.04 16.77
N GLU A 11 -23.43 27.52 15.60
CA GLU A 11 -24.27 26.78 14.67
C GLU A 11 -23.59 25.44 14.31
N PRO A 12 -24.35 24.33 14.19
CA PRO A 12 -23.77 23.05 13.79
C PRO A 12 -23.36 23.13 12.31
N VAL A 13 -22.06 22.99 12.06
CA VAL A 13 -21.52 22.86 10.70
C VAL A 13 -21.96 21.51 10.15
N GLU A 14 -22.87 21.55 9.18
CA GLU A 14 -23.31 20.38 8.42
C GLU A 14 -22.08 19.73 7.77
N SER A 15 -21.80 18.48 8.12
CA SER A 15 -20.72 17.70 7.52
C SER A 15 -21.05 17.43 6.06
N PRO A 16 -20.14 17.67 5.10
CA PRO A 16 -20.41 17.28 3.72
C PRO A 16 -20.54 15.75 3.68
N ALA A 17 -21.68 15.30 3.17
CA ALA A 17 -21.96 13.89 2.92
C ALA A 17 -20.80 13.25 2.15
N ALA A 18 -20.43 12.02 2.55
CA ALA A 18 -19.44 11.22 1.85
C ALA A 18 -19.82 11.16 0.36
N SER A 19 -18.97 11.77 -0.47
CA SER A 19 -19.01 11.64 -1.93
C SER A 19 -18.79 10.17 -2.25
N GLU A 20 -19.86 9.44 -2.51
CA GLU A 20 -19.81 8.12 -3.15
C GLU A 20 -18.99 8.28 -4.43
N SER A 21 -17.83 7.62 -4.50
CA SER A 21 -16.99 7.66 -5.69
C SER A 21 -17.74 6.91 -6.79
N SER A 22 -18.38 7.65 -7.68
CA SER A 22 -18.90 7.10 -8.93
C SER A 22 -17.80 6.32 -9.64
N PRO A 23 -18.13 5.19 -10.29
CA PRO A 23 -17.17 4.49 -11.13
C PRO A 23 -16.59 5.47 -12.18
N PRO A 24 -15.31 5.29 -12.57
CA PRO A 24 -14.71 6.13 -13.59
C PRO A 24 -15.58 6.12 -14.84
N SER A 25 -15.77 7.28 -15.47
CA SER A 25 -16.47 7.33 -16.74
C SER A 25 -15.73 6.51 -17.79
N GLU A 26 -16.43 5.99 -18.81
CA GLU A 26 -15.83 5.24 -19.93
C GLU A 26 -14.63 5.99 -20.54
N GLU A 27 -14.68 7.33 -20.57
CA GLU A 27 -13.59 8.20 -21.04
C GLU A 27 -12.34 8.18 -20.12
N GLN A 28 -12.51 8.00 -18.80
CA GLN A 28 -11.40 7.88 -17.86
C GLN A 28 -10.74 6.50 -17.94
N GLU A 29 -11.52 5.44 -18.15
CA GLU A 29 -11.01 4.10 -18.41
C GLU A 29 -10.24 4.05 -19.73
N GLU A 30 -10.81 4.59 -20.81
CA GLU A 30 -10.15 4.68 -22.12
C GLU A 30 -8.86 5.51 -22.06
N ARG A 31 -8.81 6.58 -21.25
CA ARG A 31 -7.60 7.38 -21.07
C ARG A 31 -6.51 6.66 -20.27
N LEU A 32 -6.90 5.80 -19.32
CA LEU A 32 -5.98 4.95 -18.57
C LEU A 32 -5.43 3.82 -19.45
N GLU A 33 -6.30 3.19 -20.24
CA GLU A 33 -5.93 2.18 -21.22
C GLU A 33 -5.01 2.79 -22.27
N ASN A 34 -5.35 3.94 -22.85
CA ASN A 34 -4.50 4.62 -23.83
C ASN A 34 -3.18 5.10 -23.22
N PHE A 35 -3.17 5.62 -21.98
CA PHE A 35 -1.92 6.00 -21.32
C PHE A 35 -1.04 4.78 -21.05
N SER A 36 -1.63 3.68 -20.58
CA SER A 36 -0.94 2.42 -20.34
C SER A 36 -0.44 1.78 -21.65
N GLU A 37 -1.21 1.87 -22.73
CA GLU A 37 -0.81 1.42 -24.06
C GLU A 37 0.26 2.32 -24.67
N GLU A 38 0.18 3.64 -24.50
CA GLU A 38 1.16 4.59 -25.04
C GLU A 38 2.47 4.51 -24.28
N PHE A 39 2.45 4.41 -22.94
CA PHE A 39 3.60 4.01 -22.12
C PHE A 39 4.11 2.62 -22.55
N GLY A 40 3.23 1.63 -22.69
CA GLY A 40 3.59 0.27 -23.12
C GLY A 40 4.26 0.22 -24.49
N ARG A 41 3.78 1.01 -25.45
CA ARG A 41 4.37 1.16 -26.80
C ARG A 41 5.70 1.90 -26.76
N PHE A 42 5.86 2.86 -25.85
CA PHE A 42 7.13 3.52 -25.57
C PHE A 42 8.20 2.52 -25.10
N PHE A 43 7.79 1.45 -24.39
CA PHE A 43 8.67 0.37 -23.94
C PHE A 43 8.85 -0.77 -24.94
N ALA A 44 7.87 -1.04 -25.81
CA ALA A 44 7.91 -2.14 -26.77
C ALA A 44 8.93 -1.95 -27.92
N HIS A 45 9.42 -0.73 -28.16
CA HIS A 45 10.34 -0.39 -29.25
C HIS A 45 11.80 -0.18 -28.84
N GLY A 46 12.18 -0.57 -27.62
CA GLY A 46 13.52 -0.36 -27.11
C GLY A 46 13.63 0.98 -26.38
N HIS A 47 14.28 0.92 -25.24
CA HIS A 47 14.27 1.94 -24.20
C HIS A 47 14.83 3.29 -24.71
N PRO A 48 14.08 4.41 -24.62
CA PRO A 48 14.54 5.69 -25.17
C PRO A 48 15.67 6.37 -24.38
N ASP A 49 16.06 5.84 -23.22
CA ASP A 49 17.23 6.30 -22.49
C ASP A 49 17.95 5.09 -21.83
N PRO A 50 19.23 4.83 -22.16
CA PRO A 50 20.00 3.71 -21.59
C PRO A 50 20.19 3.82 -20.07
N SER A 51 19.91 4.97 -19.47
CA SER A 51 20.03 5.19 -18.02
C SER A 51 18.79 4.77 -17.23
N SER A 52 17.67 4.48 -17.89
CA SER A 52 16.43 4.17 -17.18
C SER A 52 16.34 2.72 -16.69
N TRP A 53 15.61 2.53 -15.59
CA TRP A 53 15.73 1.35 -14.75
C TRP A 53 14.43 0.95 -14.05
N ILE A 54 14.33 -0.34 -13.71
CA ILE A 54 13.23 -0.95 -12.96
C ILE A 54 13.65 -1.07 -11.50
N GLY A 55 12.88 -0.49 -10.58
CA GLY A 55 13.09 -0.62 -9.14
C GLY A 55 12.39 -1.85 -8.58
N VAL A 56 13.09 -2.65 -7.78
CA VAL A 56 12.52 -3.83 -7.12
C VAL A 56 12.71 -3.73 -5.61
N GLY A 57 11.60 -3.68 -4.89
CA GLY A 57 11.56 -3.74 -3.43
C GLY A 57 12.19 -5.03 -2.89
N LEU A 58 12.74 -4.97 -1.68
CA LEU A 58 13.31 -6.14 -1.03
C LEU A 58 12.29 -6.84 -0.12
N ASP A 59 12.07 -6.30 1.07
CA ASP A 59 11.30 -6.93 2.15
C ASP A 59 9.81 -7.05 1.81
N GLY A 60 9.34 -8.28 1.64
CA GLY A 60 7.97 -8.61 1.23
C GLY A 60 7.77 -8.62 -0.28
N THR A 61 8.83 -8.44 -1.07
CA THR A 61 8.77 -8.34 -2.54
C THR A 61 9.76 -9.32 -3.19
N LEU A 62 11.07 -9.03 -3.13
CA LEU A 62 12.12 -9.93 -3.63
C LEU A 62 12.51 -10.97 -2.59
N ALA A 63 12.39 -10.63 -1.30
CA ALA A 63 12.59 -11.52 -0.16
C ALA A 63 11.30 -11.62 0.67
N HIS A 64 11.02 -12.79 1.23
CA HIS A 64 9.91 -12.97 2.15
C HIS A 64 10.14 -12.15 3.43
N CYS A 65 9.09 -11.49 3.92
CA CYS A 65 9.10 -10.74 5.17
C CYS A 65 7.72 -10.88 5.83
N GLU A 66 7.67 -11.43 7.03
CA GLU A 66 6.45 -11.58 7.82
C GLU A 66 6.46 -10.54 8.95
N GLY A 67 5.51 -9.61 8.93
CA GLY A 67 5.36 -8.60 9.97
C GLY A 67 6.38 -7.46 9.88
N GLU A 68 7.08 -7.21 10.98
CA GLU A 68 8.06 -6.12 11.08
C GLU A 68 9.37 -6.48 10.37
N ILE A 69 9.99 -5.49 9.72
CA ILE A 69 11.27 -5.66 9.04
C ILE A 69 12.36 -5.83 10.10
N ASP A 70 13.01 -6.99 10.13
CA ASP A 70 14.21 -7.23 10.93
C ASP A 70 15.43 -6.59 10.23
N PRO A 71 16.07 -5.57 10.81
CA PRO A 71 17.26 -4.95 10.22
C PRO A 71 18.43 -5.93 10.03
N ALA A 72 18.52 -6.99 10.83
CA ALA A 72 19.62 -7.94 10.81
C ALA A 72 19.37 -9.17 9.93
N HIS A 73 18.13 -9.39 9.50
CA HIS A 73 17.76 -10.58 8.74
C HIS A 73 16.96 -10.23 7.47
N ILE A 74 17.37 -10.80 6.34
CA ILE A 74 16.63 -10.79 5.08
C ILE A 74 16.11 -12.21 4.87
N GLY A 75 14.80 -12.35 4.65
CA GLY A 75 14.18 -13.67 4.48
C GLY A 75 14.55 -14.36 3.16
N PRO A 76 14.03 -15.59 2.94
CA PRO A 76 14.32 -16.34 1.72
C PRO A 76 13.77 -15.63 0.47
N PRO A 77 14.32 -15.90 -0.73
CA PRO A 77 13.88 -15.28 -1.97
C PRO A 77 12.43 -15.68 -2.33
N VAL A 78 11.67 -14.71 -2.84
CA VAL A 78 10.37 -14.96 -3.47
C VAL A 78 10.62 -15.46 -4.90
N ALA A 79 10.39 -16.76 -5.13
CA ALA A 79 10.78 -17.43 -6.38
C ALA A 79 10.27 -16.74 -7.66
N ASP A 80 8.99 -16.34 -7.68
CA ASP A 80 8.39 -15.68 -8.84
C ASP A 80 9.02 -14.31 -9.13
N MET A 81 9.38 -13.56 -8.08
CA MET A 81 10.03 -12.26 -8.23
C MET A 81 11.48 -12.41 -8.69
N VAL A 82 12.21 -13.42 -8.19
CA VAL A 82 13.54 -13.76 -8.67
C VAL A 82 13.52 -14.14 -10.16
N ALA A 83 12.58 -14.99 -10.58
CA ALA A 83 12.44 -15.36 -11.99
C ALA A 83 12.18 -14.13 -12.87
N ARG A 84 11.35 -13.20 -12.41
CA ARG A 84 11.07 -11.94 -13.12
C ARG A 84 12.28 -11.04 -13.23
N VAL A 85 13.05 -10.87 -12.14
CA VAL A 85 14.30 -10.08 -12.16
C VAL A 85 15.28 -10.66 -13.18
N ARG A 86 15.44 -11.98 -13.22
CA ARG A 86 16.33 -12.65 -14.18
C ARG A 86 15.88 -12.42 -15.63
N ASP A 87 14.59 -12.59 -15.92
CA ASP A 87 14.05 -12.31 -17.27
C ASP A 87 14.35 -10.88 -17.72
N TRP A 88 14.14 -9.89 -16.85
CA TRP A 88 14.45 -8.50 -17.18
C TRP A 88 15.93 -8.27 -17.46
N THR A 89 16.82 -8.82 -16.63
CA THR A 89 18.25 -8.68 -16.83
C THR A 89 18.72 -9.39 -18.10
N ASP A 90 18.18 -10.58 -18.40
CA ASP A 90 18.52 -11.36 -19.60
C ASP A 90 18.07 -10.64 -20.89
N ARG A 91 17.01 -9.84 -20.79
CA ARG A 91 16.51 -8.97 -21.86
C ARG A 91 17.24 -7.63 -21.97
N GLY A 92 18.24 -7.39 -21.13
CA GLY A 92 19.07 -6.19 -21.15
C GLY A 92 18.44 -4.98 -20.47
N HIS A 93 17.42 -5.16 -19.62
CA HIS A 93 16.90 -4.09 -18.79
C HIS A 93 17.79 -3.85 -17.58
N THR A 94 17.99 -2.58 -17.22
CA THR A 94 18.63 -2.20 -15.96
C THR A 94 17.65 -2.42 -14.80
N VAL A 95 18.03 -3.26 -13.84
CA VAL A 95 17.25 -3.53 -12.63
C VAL A 95 18.05 -3.10 -11.41
N LYS A 96 17.41 -2.40 -10.48
CA LYS A 96 18.02 -2.00 -9.20
C LYS A 96 17.18 -2.50 -8.04
N VAL A 97 17.82 -2.92 -6.95
CA VAL A 97 17.12 -3.17 -5.69
C VAL A 97 16.84 -1.82 -5.03
N PHE A 98 15.56 -1.47 -4.91
CA PHE A 98 15.11 -0.21 -4.33
C PHE A 98 14.58 -0.47 -2.92
N THR A 99 15.39 -0.19 -1.89
CA THR A 99 15.09 -0.58 -0.50
C THR A 99 15.57 0.45 0.50
N PRO A 100 14.80 0.75 1.57
CA PRO A 100 15.25 1.62 2.65
C PRO A 100 16.49 1.09 3.39
N ARG A 101 16.79 -0.21 3.30
CA ARG A 101 18.03 -0.79 3.85
C ARG A 101 19.29 -0.14 3.25
N ALA A 102 19.20 0.41 2.04
CA ALA A 102 20.30 1.10 1.37
C ALA A 102 20.62 2.49 1.96
N ALA A 103 19.85 2.97 2.94
CA ALA A 103 20.10 4.25 3.62
C ALA A 103 21.39 4.23 4.47
N SER A 104 21.96 3.05 4.74
CA SER A 104 23.27 2.88 5.37
C SER A 104 24.17 1.97 4.54
N GLU A 105 25.49 2.17 4.66
CA GLU A 105 26.48 1.33 3.99
C GLU A 105 26.39 -0.13 4.43
N GLU A 106 26.15 -0.35 5.73
CA GLU A 106 26.00 -1.69 6.31
C GLU A 106 24.77 -2.39 5.73
N GLY A 107 23.61 -1.73 5.72
CA GLY A 107 22.38 -2.30 5.17
C GLY A 107 22.48 -2.55 3.67
N ARG A 108 23.12 -1.65 2.92
CA ARG A 108 23.44 -1.86 1.50
C ARG A 108 24.31 -3.10 1.30
N GLY A 109 25.39 -3.23 2.07
CA GLY A 109 26.30 -4.38 2.01
C GLY A 109 25.62 -5.71 2.36
N GLN A 110 24.70 -5.74 3.32
CA GLN A 110 23.90 -6.92 3.65
C GLN A 110 23.02 -7.36 2.48
N VAL A 111 22.41 -6.40 1.77
CA VAL A 111 21.58 -6.72 0.60
C VAL A 111 22.42 -7.22 -0.55
N GLU A 112 23.57 -6.58 -0.83
CA GLU A 112 24.53 -7.06 -1.84
C GLU A 112 25.03 -8.48 -1.53
N GLN A 113 25.30 -8.79 -0.26
CA GLN A 113 25.68 -10.14 0.16
C GLN A 113 24.53 -11.14 -0.08
N TRP A 114 23.31 -10.79 0.32
CA TRP A 114 22.13 -11.64 0.12
C TRP A 114 21.88 -11.94 -1.37
N LEU A 115 22.07 -10.95 -2.26
CA LEU A 115 21.99 -11.17 -3.72
C LEU A 115 23.00 -12.22 -4.20
N ARG A 116 24.25 -12.14 -3.71
CA ARG A 116 25.31 -13.10 -4.06
C ARG A 116 25.00 -14.50 -3.53
N GLU A 117 24.53 -14.62 -2.29
CA GLU A 117 24.17 -15.90 -1.65
C GLU A 117 23.05 -16.64 -2.40
N HIS A 118 22.13 -15.89 -3.04
CA HIS A 118 21.03 -16.42 -3.84
C HIS A 118 21.30 -16.41 -5.36
N GLU A 119 22.57 -16.24 -5.76
CA GLU A 119 23.04 -16.31 -7.15
C GLU A 119 22.29 -15.36 -8.09
N LEU A 120 21.78 -14.24 -7.57
CA LEU A 120 21.17 -13.18 -8.37
C LEU A 120 22.27 -12.38 -9.08
N PRO A 121 21.96 -11.73 -10.22
CA PRO A 121 22.88 -10.80 -10.85
C PRO A 121 23.35 -9.71 -9.88
N GLU A 122 24.51 -9.12 -10.15
CA GLU A 122 24.98 -7.97 -9.38
C GLU A 122 24.11 -6.75 -9.75
N LEU A 123 23.13 -6.45 -8.90
CA LEU A 123 22.21 -5.33 -9.06
C LEU A 123 22.69 -4.16 -8.19
N GLU A 124 22.55 -2.94 -8.71
CA GLU A 124 22.71 -1.74 -7.89
C GLU A 124 21.65 -1.72 -6.78
N VAL A 125 22.06 -1.35 -5.57
CA VAL A 125 21.19 -1.25 -4.39
C VAL A 125 21.09 0.21 -3.96
N THR A 126 19.87 0.77 -3.96
CA THR A 126 19.64 2.20 -3.69
C THR A 126 18.34 2.44 -2.92
N CYS A 127 18.25 3.57 -2.22
CA CYS A 127 17.00 4.09 -1.64
C CYS A 127 16.61 5.44 -2.27
N GLU A 128 17.33 5.88 -3.30
CA GLU A 128 17.10 7.17 -3.97
C GLU A 128 16.31 6.97 -5.26
N LYS A 129 15.23 7.74 -5.41
CA LYS A 129 14.45 7.81 -6.65
C LYS A 129 15.03 8.90 -7.54
N ASP A 130 15.13 8.63 -8.83
CA ASP A 130 15.53 9.59 -9.85
C ASP A 130 14.51 9.68 -11.01
N LEU A 131 14.80 10.50 -12.02
CA LEU A 131 13.96 10.71 -13.20
C LEU A 131 13.99 9.53 -14.18
N HIS A 132 14.95 8.63 -14.03
CA HIS A 132 15.17 7.49 -14.91
C HIS A 132 14.53 6.20 -14.36
N MET A 133 13.94 6.24 -13.16
CA MET A 133 13.14 5.13 -12.66
C MET A 133 11.83 5.01 -13.46
N LEU A 134 11.67 3.90 -14.19
CA LEU A 134 10.50 3.64 -15.03
C LEU A 134 9.29 3.19 -14.22
N GLU A 135 9.51 2.18 -13.41
CA GLU A 135 8.48 1.57 -12.56
C GLU A 135 9.14 1.00 -11.31
N VAL A 136 8.32 0.78 -10.29
CA VAL A 136 8.74 0.17 -9.04
C VAL A 136 7.80 -0.98 -8.69
N TRP A 137 8.39 -2.14 -8.44
CA TRP A 137 7.70 -3.32 -7.92
C TRP A 137 7.96 -3.41 -6.43
N ASP A 138 6.94 -3.15 -5.60
CA ASP A 138 7.09 -3.25 -4.15
C ASP A 138 5.73 -3.54 -3.48
N SER A 139 5.71 -4.48 -2.53
CA SER A 139 4.52 -4.89 -1.77
C SER A 139 3.80 -3.78 -1.00
N ARG A 140 4.46 -2.65 -0.76
CA ARG A 140 3.91 -1.49 -0.03
C ARG A 140 3.53 -0.32 -0.94
N THR A 141 3.73 -0.43 -2.25
CA THR A 141 3.38 0.66 -3.18
C THR A 141 1.88 0.67 -3.50
N VAL A 142 1.33 1.87 -3.68
CA VAL A 142 -0.03 2.10 -4.17
C VAL A 142 0.08 2.93 -5.43
N GLN A 143 -0.37 2.37 -6.55
CA GLN A 143 -0.43 3.12 -7.81
C GLN A 143 -1.54 4.17 -7.72
N VAL A 144 -1.24 5.39 -8.15
CA VAL A 144 -2.18 6.51 -8.21
C VAL A 144 -2.47 6.84 -9.67
N ILE A 145 -3.75 7.06 -10.00
CA ILE A 145 -4.17 7.57 -11.31
C ILE A 145 -3.56 8.97 -11.48
N ALA A 146 -2.81 9.15 -12.57
CA ALA A 146 -2.03 10.36 -12.83
C ALA A 146 -2.87 11.63 -12.67
N ASN A 147 -2.36 12.57 -11.88
CA ASN A 147 -2.97 13.87 -11.58
C ASN A 147 -4.32 13.84 -10.86
N SER A 148 -4.74 12.71 -10.27
CA SER A 148 -6.03 12.61 -9.56
C SER A 148 -5.92 12.40 -8.06
N GLY A 149 -4.80 11.84 -7.58
CA GLY A 149 -4.67 11.38 -6.20
C GLY A 149 -5.45 10.11 -5.86
N GLN A 150 -6.26 9.58 -6.79
CA GLN A 150 -7.06 8.37 -6.59
C GLN A 150 -6.20 7.10 -6.78
N PRO A 151 -6.28 6.10 -5.90
CA PRO A 151 -5.56 4.85 -6.08
C PRO A 151 -6.19 4.03 -7.22
N VAL A 152 -5.36 3.27 -7.95
CA VAL A 152 -5.84 2.28 -8.94
C VAL A 152 -6.43 1.04 -8.25
N GLY A 153 -5.99 0.75 -7.02
CA GLY A 153 -6.44 -0.39 -6.22
C GLY A 153 -6.75 -0.03 -4.77
N GLN A 154 -6.64 -1.01 -3.87
CA GLN A 154 -6.92 -0.80 -2.46
C GLN A 154 -5.76 -0.11 -1.73
N SER A 155 -6.07 0.92 -0.95
CA SER A 155 -5.15 1.48 0.05
C SER A 155 -5.27 0.69 1.35
N ARG A 156 -4.13 0.36 1.97
CA ARG A 156 -4.09 -0.27 3.30
C ARG A 156 -4.55 0.69 4.41
N VAL A 157 -4.46 2.00 4.17
CA VAL A 157 -4.78 3.04 5.16
C VAL A 157 -6.25 3.46 5.06
N GLU A 158 -6.82 3.46 3.85
CA GLU A 158 -8.17 3.96 3.60
C GLU A 158 -9.25 2.86 3.61
N GLN A 159 -8.95 1.68 4.17
CA GLN A 159 -9.96 0.62 4.27
C GLN A 159 -11.18 1.12 5.07
N PRO A 160 -12.42 0.86 4.59
CA PRO A 160 -13.62 1.24 5.33
C PRO A 160 -13.55 0.69 6.75
N ARG A 161 -13.68 1.56 7.74
CA ARG A 161 -13.86 1.15 9.13
C ARG A 161 -15.06 0.20 9.16
N GLN A 162 -14.83 -1.08 9.42
CA GLN A 162 -15.95 -2.00 9.62
C GLN A 162 -16.78 -1.44 10.77
N VAL A 163 -17.99 -0.97 10.44
CA VAL A 163 -18.98 -0.65 11.44
C VAL A 163 -19.38 -1.99 12.02
N LEU A 164 -18.83 -2.32 13.18
CA LEU A 164 -19.37 -3.36 14.03
C LEU A 164 -20.83 -2.95 14.32
N ALA A 165 -21.76 -3.53 13.58
CA ALA A 165 -23.16 -3.49 13.94
C ALA A 165 -23.31 -4.37 15.20
N ASP A 166 -23.12 -3.78 16.37
CA ASP A 166 -23.55 -4.34 17.64
C ASP A 166 -25.09 -4.24 17.71
N GLU A 167 -25.77 -5.05 16.90
CA GLU A 167 -27.20 -5.33 17.08
C GLU A 167 -27.38 -6.41 18.15
N THR A 168 -27.13 -6.12 19.43
CA THR A 168 -27.86 -6.79 20.52
C THR A 168 -27.76 -6.02 21.85
N LEU A 169 -28.45 -4.88 21.96
CA LEU A 169 -28.78 -4.31 23.27
C LEU A 169 -30.21 -3.78 23.31
N LEU A 170 -31.18 -4.71 23.25
CA LEU A 170 -32.53 -4.51 23.79
C LEU A 170 -32.96 -5.82 24.45
N GLN A 171 -32.43 -6.11 25.63
CA GLN A 171 -33.17 -6.94 26.59
C GLN A 171 -34.17 -6.02 27.26
N GLU A 172 -35.44 -6.24 26.95
CA GLU A 172 -36.57 -5.54 27.53
C GLU A 172 -36.57 -5.70 29.05
N GLU A 173 -36.57 -4.58 29.77
CA GLU A 173 -36.96 -4.56 31.18
C GLU A 173 -38.48 -4.76 31.28
N GLY A 174 -38.87 -5.65 32.19
CA GLY A 174 -40.11 -5.53 32.95
C GLY A 174 -41.24 -6.48 32.55
N ASP A 175 -41.42 -7.54 33.33
CA ASP A 175 -42.64 -7.62 34.15
C ASP A 175 -42.45 -8.60 35.31
N SER A 176 -42.74 -8.13 36.52
CA SER A 176 -42.94 -8.94 37.72
C SER A 176 -44.37 -8.74 38.17
N PRO A 177 -45.11 -9.82 38.43
CA PRO A 177 -46.00 -9.79 39.60
C PRO A 177 -45.84 -10.98 40.54
N LYS A 178 -46.23 -10.70 41.77
CA LYS A 178 -46.05 -11.44 43.02
C LYS A 178 -46.96 -12.67 43.21
N GLU A 179 -46.46 -13.52 44.14
CA GLU A 179 -47.14 -14.12 45.32
C GLU A 179 -47.77 -15.53 45.31
N SER A 180 -47.39 -16.25 46.39
CA SER A 180 -48.06 -17.36 47.11
C SER A 180 -48.11 -18.74 46.43
N ASP A 181 -47.95 -19.89 47.08
CA ASP A 181 -48.12 -20.27 48.48
C ASP A 181 -47.51 -21.68 48.78
N THR A 182 -47.07 -21.89 50.03
CA THR A 182 -47.21 -23.12 50.85
C THR A 182 -46.80 -24.51 50.31
N THR A 183 -45.80 -25.16 50.94
CA THR A 183 -46.00 -26.31 51.88
C THR A 183 -44.66 -26.86 52.38
N ALA A 184 -44.47 -26.78 53.71
CA ALA A 184 -43.54 -27.63 54.44
C ALA A 184 -44.31 -28.86 54.94
N GLN A 185 -43.72 -30.05 54.78
CA GLN A 185 -43.82 -31.17 55.70
C GLN A 185 -42.64 -32.11 55.49
#